data_AF-A0AAN6N704-F1
#
_entry.id   AF-A0AAN6N704-F1
#
_cell.length_a   1.000
_cell.length_b   1.000
_cell.length_c   1.000
_cell.angle_alpha   90.00
_cell.angle_beta   90.00
_cell.angle_gamma   90.00
#
_symmetry.space_group_name_H-M   'P 1'
#
loop_
_entity.id
_entity.type
_entity.pdbx_description
1 polymer ?
#
loop_
_entity_poly.entity_id
_entity_poly.type
_entity_poly.pdbx_seq_one_letter_code
_entity_poly.pdbx_strand_id
1 'polypeptide(L)'
;MSRTMRTALVGFCDVLFESGPTPQRTKVYVWPDLRETHDFAICNQGIAKQELKDKFECEFDWDMSECHKEWDYPPFTTDEAVARAERVRLRLKQLSDSAPETCENIFLVTHRGFISFLVQGERFDSCECRSYRFATEQQVNEETRYGINPDSGLRQDYGPTVLLPASPVQLETKTNSVT
;
A
#
# COMPACT_ATOMS: atom_id res chain seq x y z
N MET A 1 8.98 7.95 -4.68
CA MET A 1 8.52 8.14 -3.27
C MET A 1 8.07 9.57 -2.95
N SER A 2 8.79 10.62 -3.35
CA SER A 2 8.34 12.02 -3.15
C SER A 2 6.93 12.31 -3.69
N ARG A 3 6.59 11.75 -4.87
CA ARG A 3 5.23 11.83 -5.44
C ARG A 3 4.16 11.23 -4.53
N THR A 4 4.45 10.05 -3.97
CA THR A 4 3.54 9.32 -3.06
C THR A 4 3.33 10.09 -1.76
N MET A 5 4.39 10.67 -1.20
CA MET A 5 4.30 11.52 -0.01
C MET A 5 3.46 12.77 -0.28
N ARG A 6 3.65 13.42 -1.44
CA ARG A 6 2.81 14.55 -1.86
C ARG A 6 1.35 14.14 -2.06
N THR A 7 1.10 12.97 -2.64
CA THR A 7 -0.26 12.41 -2.74
C THR A 7 -0.88 12.19 -1.37
N ALA A 8 -0.13 11.66 -0.40
CA ALA A 8 -0.61 11.50 0.97
C ALA A 8 -0.98 12.85 1.60
N LEU A 9 -0.11 13.86 1.48
CA LEU A 9 -0.37 15.21 2.00
C LEU A 9 -1.61 15.87 1.40
N VAL A 10 -1.80 15.74 0.09
CA VAL A 10 -2.93 16.40 -0.60
C VAL A 10 -4.22 15.60 -0.42
N GLY A 11 -4.17 14.28 -0.62
CA GLY A 11 -5.36 13.41 -0.64
C GLY A 11 -5.88 13.04 0.75
N PHE A 12 -5.02 13.11 1.78
CA PHE A 12 -5.36 12.77 3.16
C PHE A 12 -5.10 13.95 4.10
N CYS A 13 -5.05 15.18 3.58
CA CYS A 13 -4.82 16.40 4.36
C CYS A 13 -5.71 16.45 5.62
N ASP A 14 -7.01 16.20 5.46
CA ASP A 14 -7.96 16.26 6.57
C ASP A 14 -7.67 15.23 7.66
N VAL A 15 -7.24 14.02 7.28
CA VAL A 15 -6.87 12.94 8.22
C VAL A 15 -5.51 13.21 8.88
N LEU A 16 -4.58 13.83 8.16
CA LEU A 16 -3.25 14.14 8.66
C LEU A 16 -3.27 15.33 9.61
N PHE A 17 -4.06 16.35 9.31
CA PHE A 17 -4.12 17.63 10.04
C PHE A 17 -5.41 17.81 10.85
N GLU A 18 -6.14 16.71 11.09
CA GLU A 18 -7.43 16.74 11.78
C GLU A 18 -7.34 17.52 13.10
N SER A 19 -8.08 18.62 13.17
CA SER A 19 -8.05 19.56 14.29
C SER A 19 -9.10 19.19 15.33
N GLY A 20 -8.89 18.07 16.02
CA GLY A 20 -9.72 17.63 17.16
C GLY A 20 -9.30 18.26 18.50
N PRO A 21 -10.17 18.24 19.54
CA PRO A 21 -9.88 18.81 20.87
C PRO A 21 -8.71 18.13 21.61
N THR A 22 -8.33 16.93 21.18
CA THR A 22 -7.07 16.27 21.55
C THR A 22 -6.23 16.09 20.28
N PRO A 23 -5.08 16.78 20.15
CA PRO A 23 -4.26 16.72 18.95
C PRO A 23 -3.42 15.43 18.98
N GLN A 24 -4.04 14.28 18.72
CA GLN A 24 -3.30 13.07 18.46
C GLN A 24 -3.02 13.04 16.96
N ARG A 25 -1.86 13.57 16.56
CA ARG A 25 -1.43 13.54 15.16
C ARG A 25 -1.44 12.10 14.66
N THR A 26 -2.10 11.87 13.52
CA THR A 26 -2.04 10.60 12.79
C THR A 26 -0.59 10.18 12.62
N LYS A 27 -0.23 8.97 13.08
CA LYS A 27 1.14 8.47 12.90
C LYS A 27 1.35 8.13 11.44
N VAL A 28 2.43 8.63 10.85
CA VAL A 28 2.77 8.37 9.46
C VAL A 28 4.12 7.68 9.36
N TYR A 29 4.14 6.54 8.70
CA TYR A 29 5.33 5.75 8.46
C TYR A 29 5.68 5.73 6.98
N VAL A 30 6.97 5.87 6.66
CA VAL A 30 7.48 5.83 5.29
C VAL A 30 8.33 4.57 5.12
N TRP A 31 7.80 3.62 4.35
CA TRP A 31 8.46 2.33 4.15
C TRP A 31 9.14 2.23 2.79
N PRO A 32 10.43 1.82 2.75
CA PRO A 32 11.12 1.53 1.49
C PRO A 32 10.41 0.45 0.66
N ASP A 33 9.78 -0.52 1.31
CA ASP A 33 9.07 -1.60 0.63
C ASP A 33 7.85 -1.12 -0.18
N LEU A 34 7.34 0.10 0.04
CA LEU A 34 6.21 0.69 -0.71
C LEU A 34 6.61 1.40 -2.02
N ARG A 35 7.88 1.33 -2.42
CA ARG A 35 8.37 1.89 -3.69
C ARG A 35 7.68 1.27 -4.90
N GLU A 36 7.77 1.97 -6.04
CA GLU A 36 7.34 1.45 -7.33
C GLU A 36 8.12 0.17 -7.72
N THR A 37 7.52 -0.67 -8.56
CA THR A 37 8.08 -1.93 -9.08
C THR A 37 8.61 -1.82 -10.50
N HIS A 38 8.68 -0.62 -11.04
CA HIS A 38 9.17 -0.34 -12.38
C HIS A 38 10.43 0.51 -12.27
N ASP A 39 11.60 -0.08 -12.49
CA ASP A 39 12.90 0.59 -12.27
C ASP A 39 13.10 1.82 -13.15
N PHE A 40 12.62 1.76 -14.39
CA PHE A 40 12.69 2.89 -15.31
C PHE A 40 11.57 3.91 -15.10
N ALA A 41 10.64 3.65 -14.18
CA ALA A 41 9.62 4.63 -13.86
C ALA A 41 10.27 5.77 -13.08
N ILE A 42 10.04 7.00 -13.54
CA ILE A 42 10.55 8.23 -12.92
C ILE A 42 10.20 8.29 -11.42
N CYS A 43 9.09 7.67 -10.99
CA CYS A 43 8.68 7.60 -9.59
C CYS A 43 9.56 6.70 -8.69
N ASN A 44 10.39 5.83 -9.26
CA ASN A 44 11.37 5.01 -8.55
C ASN A 44 12.78 5.61 -8.55
N GLN A 45 12.99 6.72 -9.27
CA GLN A 45 14.16 7.59 -9.10
C GLN A 45 13.89 8.51 -7.90
N GLY A 46 14.75 8.46 -6.89
CA GLY A 46 14.57 9.23 -5.66
C GLY A 46 15.82 10.01 -5.28
N ILE A 47 15.70 10.67 -4.13
CA ILE A 47 16.73 11.54 -3.55
C ILE A 47 17.12 10.98 -2.18
N ALA A 48 18.23 11.48 -1.63
CA ALA A 48 18.67 11.09 -0.29
C ALA A 48 17.58 11.35 0.77
N LYS A 49 17.59 10.55 1.84
CA LYS A 49 16.64 10.68 2.96
C LYS A 49 16.67 12.06 3.60
N GLN A 50 17.85 12.69 3.70
CA GLN A 50 17.94 14.04 4.26
C GLN A 50 17.23 15.05 3.36
N GLU A 51 17.39 14.96 2.04
CA GLU A 51 16.66 15.85 1.13
C GLU A 51 15.14 15.61 1.14
N LEU A 52 14.69 14.37 1.36
CA LEU A 52 13.27 14.08 1.58
C LEU A 52 12.77 14.72 2.88
N LYS A 53 13.55 14.62 3.97
CA LYS A 53 13.24 15.29 5.24
C LYS A 53 13.16 16.80 5.06
N ASP A 54 14.16 17.43 4.47
CA ASP A 54 14.17 18.89 4.27
C ASP A 54 12.97 19.37 3.45
N LYS A 55 12.44 18.54 2.54
CA LYS A 55 11.24 18.85 1.72
C LYS A 55 9.91 18.68 2.46
N PHE A 56 9.81 17.78 3.44
CA PHE A 56 8.52 17.35 4.01
C PHE A 56 8.42 17.45 5.54
N GLU A 57 9.54 17.57 6.26
CA GLU A 57 9.61 17.63 7.73
C GLU A 57 9.08 18.97 8.28
N CYS A 58 9.07 20.02 7.46
CA CYS A 58 8.36 21.26 7.77
C CYS A 58 6.82 21.13 7.63
N GLU A 59 6.35 20.12 6.89
CA GLU A 59 4.92 19.89 6.63
C GLU A 59 4.32 18.88 7.64
N PHE A 60 5.06 17.84 8.07
CA PHE A 60 4.56 16.83 9.02
C PHE A 60 5.69 16.00 9.69
N ASP A 61 5.40 15.28 10.78
CA ASP A 61 6.35 14.36 11.43
C ASP A 61 6.25 12.96 10.80
N TRP A 62 7.19 12.65 9.89
CA TRP A 62 7.24 11.39 9.14
C TRP A 62 8.27 10.42 9.74
N ASP A 63 7.85 9.22 10.13
CA ASP A 63 8.79 8.16 10.50
C ASP A 63 9.45 7.56 9.24
N MET A 64 10.68 8.02 8.97
CA MET A 64 11.54 7.54 7.90
C MET A 64 12.66 6.62 8.39
N SER A 65 12.56 6.05 9.59
CA SER A 65 13.64 5.30 10.25
C SER A 65 14.26 4.21 9.36
N GLU A 66 13.45 3.53 8.56
CA GLU A 66 13.86 2.43 7.67
C GLU A 66 14.30 2.86 6.27
N CYS A 67 14.16 4.12 5.91
CA CYS A 67 14.69 4.62 4.65
C CYS A 67 16.23 4.65 4.71
N HIS A 68 16.88 4.13 3.67
CA HIS A 68 18.33 4.25 3.46
C HIS A 68 18.74 5.73 3.44
N LYS A 69 20.00 6.01 3.80
CA LYS A 69 20.54 7.38 3.79
C LYS A 69 20.58 7.92 2.37
N GLU A 70 21.12 7.13 1.46
CA GLU A 70 21.11 7.37 0.02
C GLU A 70 19.92 6.67 -0.64
N TRP A 71 19.57 7.08 -1.87
CA TRP A 71 18.57 6.36 -2.67
C TRP A 71 19.24 5.21 -3.45
N ASP A 72 19.68 4.19 -2.73
CA ASP A 72 20.51 3.10 -3.24
C ASP A 72 19.83 1.73 -3.10
N TYR A 73 18.58 1.66 -3.53
CA TYR A 73 17.82 0.42 -3.46
C TYR A 73 18.10 -0.51 -4.64
N PRO A 74 18.10 -1.84 -4.44
CA PRO A 74 18.28 -2.80 -5.52
C PRO A 74 17.24 -2.63 -6.63
N PRO A 75 17.61 -2.99 -7.88
CA PRO A 75 16.66 -3.02 -8.99
C PRO A 75 15.52 -4.01 -8.70
N PHE A 76 14.39 -3.74 -9.33
CA PHE A 76 13.20 -4.56 -9.29
C PHE A 76 13.45 -5.96 -9.86
N THR A 77 12.94 -6.94 -9.11
CA THR A 77 12.63 -8.26 -9.61
C THR A 77 11.21 -8.63 -9.16
N THR A 78 10.53 -9.49 -9.91
CA THR A 78 9.20 -9.99 -9.54
C THR A 78 9.24 -10.68 -8.17
N ASP A 79 10.25 -11.52 -7.92
CA ASP A 79 10.37 -12.26 -6.67
C ASP A 79 10.56 -11.32 -5.47
N GLU A 80 11.38 -10.27 -5.63
CA GLU A 80 11.57 -9.29 -4.57
C GLU A 80 10.31 -8.44 -4.36
N ALA A 81 9.55 -8.10 -5.41
CA ALA A 81 8.28 -7.40 -5.25
C ALA A 81 7.23 -8.23 -4.51
N VAL A 82 7.15 -9.54 -4.79
CA VAL A 82 6.29 -10.47 -4.05
C VAL A 82 6.72 -10.54 -2.58
N ALA A 83 8.02 -10.69 -2.31
CA ALA A 83 8.56 -10.73 -0.96
C ALA A 83 8.31 -9.42 -0.18
N ARG A 84 8.52 -8.27 -0.82
CA ARG A 84 8.21 -6.93 -0.29
C ARG A 84 6.73 -6.80 0.06
N ALA A 85 5.85 -7.24 -0.83
CA ALA A 85 4.42 -7.17 -0.60
C ALA A 85 4.01 -7.99 0.63
N GLU A 86 4.63 -9.16 0.84
CA GLU A 86 4.38 -9.96 2.05
C GLU A 86 4.89 -9.28 3.32
N ARG A 87 6.09 -8.71 3.30
CA ARG A 87 6.61 -7.94 4.45
C ARG A 87 5.68 -6.78 4.81
N VAL A 88 5.16 -6.08 3.81
CA VAL A 88 4.17 -5.00 4.01
C VAL A 88 2.87 -5.53 4.60
N ARG A 89 2.28 -6.60 4.06
CA ARG A 89 1.04 -7.19 4.61
C ARG A 89 1.23 -7.67 6.05
N LEU A 90 2.32 -8.37 6.34
CA LEU A 90 2.64 -8.84 7.68
C LEU A 90 2.77 -7.67 8.66
N ARG A 91 3.45 -6.60 8.26
CA ARG A 91 3.59 -5.40 9.10
C ARG A 91 2.26 -4.69 9.32
N LEU A 92 1.44 -4.55 8.28
CA LEU A 92 0.09 -3.99 8.40
C LEU A 92 -0.77 -4.82 9.36
N LYS A 93 -0.66 -6.15 9.28
CA LYS A 93 -1.34 -7.07 10.20
C LYS A 93 -0.87 -6.86 11.64
N GLN A 94 0.44 -6.79 11.86
CA GLN A 94 1.00 -6.49 13.18
C GLN A 94 0.53 -5.15 13.72
N LEU A 95 0.47 -4.10 12.90
CA LEU A 95 -0.07 -2.80 13.31
C LEU A 95 -1.56 -2.89 13.67
N SER A 96 -2.34 -3.62 12.88
CA SER A 96 -3.76 -3.86 13.16
C SER A 96 -3.98 -4.67 14.43
N ASP A 97 -3.12 -5.65 14.71
CA ASP A 97 -3.24 -6.55 15.87
C ASP A 97 -2.68 -5.93 17.16
N SER A 98 -1.65 -5.06 17.05
CA SER A 98 -0.96 -4.45 18.20
C SER A 98 -1.44 -3.05 18.56
N ALA A 99 -2.30 -2.46 17.73
CA ALA A 99 -2.87 -1.17 18.02
C ALA A 99 -3.64 -1.19 19.37
N PRO A 100 -3.48 -0.16 20.21
CA PRO A 100 -4.49 0.12 21.24
C PRO A 100 -5.87 0.29 20.57
N GLU A 101 -6.96 0.30 21.34
CA GLU A 101 -8.35 0.52 20.89
C GLU A 101 -8.59 1.78 20.00
N THR A 102 -7.54 2.55 19.68
CA THR A 102 -7.53 3.81 18.94
C THR A 102 -7.08 3.72 17.48
N CYS A 103 -6.52 2.60 16.98
CA CYS A 103 -6.17 2.49 15.55
C CYS A 103 -7.25 1.73 14.79
N GLU A 104 -8.37 2.41 14.50
CA GLU A 104 -9.53 1.81 13.85
C GLU A 104 -9.27 1.54 12.36
N ASN A 105 -8.47 2.39 11.70
CA ASN A 105 -8.23 2.34 10.26
C ASN A 105 -6.76 2.61 9.90
N ILE A 106 -6.24 1.88 8.91
CA ILE A 106 -4.90 2.11 8.33
C ILE A 106 -5.06 2.53 6.87
N PHE A 107 -4.52 3.69 6.52
CA PHE A 107 -4.41 4.13 5.14
C PHE A 107 -3.07 3.75 4.55
N LEU A 108 -3.08 2.99 3.45
CA LEU A 108 -1.89 2.61 2.70
C LEU A 108 -1.82 3.39 1.39
N VAL A 109 -0.87 4.31 1.28
CA VAL A 109 -0.64 5.09 0.06
C VAL A 109 0.60 4.56 -0.65
N THR A 110 0.44 4.04 -1.86
CA THR A 110 1.54 3.46 -2.64
C THR A 110 1.32 3.65 -4.15
N HIS A 111 2.17 3.02 -4.95
CA HIS A 111 2.17 3.08 -6.39
C HIS A 111 1.31 1.97 -7.01
N ARG A 112 0.76 2.25 -8.20
CA ARG A 112 -0.02 1.26 -8.96
C ARG A 112 0.75 -0.03 -9.23
N GLY A 113 2.02 0.07 -9.63
CA GLY A 113 2.79 -1.14 -9.94
C GLY A 113 3.12 -1.95 -8.70
N PHE A 114 3.17 -1.36 -7.50
CA PHE A 114 3.37 -2.13 -6.27
C PHE A 114 2.06 -2.68 -5.69
N ILE A 115 0.95 -1.94 -5.80
CA ILE A 115 -0.34 -2.42 -5.26
C ILE A 115 -0.83 -3.69 -5.93
N SER A 116 -0.46 -3.94 -7.20
CA SER A 116 -0.74 -5.22 -7.89
C SER A 116 0.00 -6.43 -7.32
N PHE A 117 1.03 -6.22 -6.48
CA PHE A 117 1.67 -7.27 -5.68
C PHE A 117 1.05 -7.42 -4.30
N LEU A 118 0.38 -6.37 -3.80
CA LEU A 118 -0.21 -6.34 -2.47
C LEU A 118 -1.56 -7.05 -2.40
N VAL A 119 -2.44 -6.82 -3.37
CA VAL A 119 -3.83 -7.31 -3.34
C VAL A 119 -4.24 -7.92 -4.68
N GLN A 120 -5.04 -8.98 -4.62
CA GLN A 120 -5.65 -9.57 -5.80
C GLN A 120 -6.81 -8.70 -6.31
N GLY A 121 -7.01 -8.69 -7.63
CA GLY A 121 -8.19 -8.12 -8.26
C GLY A 121 -7.85 -7.30 -9.49
N GLU A 122 -8.76 -6.38 -9.83
CA GLU A 122 -8.60 -5.50 -10.96
C GLU A 122 -7.53 -4.44 -10.72
N ARG A 123 -6.97 -3.93 -11.81
CA ARG A 123 -6.01 -2.83 -11.79
C ARG A 123 -6.60 -1.62 -11.06
N PHE A 124 -5.76 -0.91 -10.32
CA PHE A 124 -6.12 0.36 -9.71
C PHE A 124 -5.96 1.52 -10.70
N ASP A 125 -6.95 2.41 -10.73
CA ASP A 125 -6.85 3.72 -11.35
C ASP A 125 -6.07 4.71 -10.46
N SER A 126 -5.66 5.82 -11.04
CA SER A 126 -4.90 6.85 -10.30
C SER A 126 -5.77 7.46 -9.20
N CYS A 127 -5.26 7.46 -7.97
CA CYS A 127 -5.97 7.96 -6.79
C CYS A 127 -7.25 7.18 -6.43
N GLU A 128 -7.44 5.97 -6.98
CA GLU A 128 -8.51 5.08 -6.56
C GLU A 128 -8.28 4.59 -5.13
N CYS A 129 -9.35 4.55 -4.33
CA CYS A 129 -9.34 4.00 -2.98
C CYS A 129 -10.19 2.74 -2.90
N ARG A 130 -9.66 1.69 -2.29
CA ARG A 130 -10.37 0.44 -1.99
C ARG A 130 -10.09 0.02 -0.56
N SER A 131 -11.07 -0.63 0.06
CA SER A 131 -10.97 -1.08 1.45
C SER A 131 -10.81 -2.60 1.51
N TYR A 132 -9.90 -3.04 2.37
CA TYR A 132 -9.55 -4.45 2.54
C TYR A 132 -9.53 -4.83 4.02
N ARG A 133 -9.65 -6.13 4.27
CA ARG A 133 -9.44 -6.76 5.57
C ARG A 133 -8.50 -7.95 5.41
N PHE A 134 -7.84 -8.35 6.49
CA PHE A 134 -7.10 -9.60 6.48
C PHE A 134 -8.04 -10.80 6.37
N ALA A 135 -7.65 -11.81 5.60
CA ALA A 135 -8.30 -13.10 5.62
C ALA A 135 -8.15 -13.76 7.00
N THR A 136 -9.17 -14.50 7.43
CA THR A 136 -9.02 -15.40 8.58
C THR A 136 -8.23 -16.63 8.17
N GLU A 137 -7.68 -17.38 9.14
CA GLU A 137 -6.92 -18.60 8.85
C GLU A 137 -7.71 -19.62 8.00
N GLN A 138 -9.03 -19.70 8.20
CA GLN A 138 -9.91 -20.59 7.44
C GLN A 138 -10.18 -20.10 6.01
N GLN A 139 -9.98 -18.82 5.73
CA GLN A 139 -10.16 -18.21 4.41
C GLN A 139 -8.89 -18.28 3.56
N VAL A 140 -7.73 -18.55 4.16
CA VAL A 140 -6.46 -18.70 3.43
C VAL A 140 -6.42 -20.09 2.78
N ASN A 141 -6.55 -20.12 1.45
CA ASN A 141 -6.49 -21.33 0.64
C ASN A 141 -5.89 -21.00 -0.74
N GLU A 142 -5.81 -21.98 -1.65
CA GLU A 142 -5.21 -21.76 -2.97
C GLU A 142 -5.94 -20.70 -3.81
N GLU A 143 -7.26 -20.60 -3.69
CA GLU A 143 -8.08 -19.67 -4.48
C GLU A 143 -7.92 -18.23 -4.01
N THR A 144 -7.75 -18.02 -2.71
CA THR A 144 -7.55 -16.67 -2.14
C THR A 144 -6.10 -16.24 -2.18
N ARG A 145 -5.14 -17.17 -2.05
CA ARG A 145 -3.71 -16.87 -2.05
C ARG A 145 -3.14 -16.67 -3.44
N TYR A 146 -3.63 -17.38 -4.44
CA TYR A 146 -3.09 -17.31 -5.80
C TYR A 146 -4.05 -16.61 -6.76
N GLY A 147 -3.52 -15.75 -7.61
CA GLY A 147 -4.30 -15.05 -8.62
C GLY A 147 -3.46 -14.61 -9.81
N ILE A 148 -4.08 -13.90 -10.75
CA ILE A 148 -3.37 -13.26 -11.86
C ILE A 148 -3.02 -11.83 -11.44
N ASN A 149 -1.76 -11.43 -11.61
CA ASN A 149 -1.35 -10.04 -11.42
C ASN A 149 -1.91 -9.19 -12.59
N PRO A 150 -2.67 -8.12 -12.32
CA PRO A 150 -3.36 -7.36 -13.37
C PRO A 150 -2.43 -6.54 -14.28
N ASP A 151 -1.19 -6.27 -13.87
CA ASP A 151 -0.21 -5.56 -14.70
C ASP A 151 0.64 -6.53 -15.54
N SER A 152 1.05 -7.68 -14.99
CA SER A 152 1.92 -8.64 -15.70
C SER A 152 1.19 -9.75 -16.44
N GLY A 153 -0.07 -10.05 -16.07
CA GLY A 153 -0.84 -11.18 -16.59
C GLY A 153 -0.35 -12.55 -16.11
N LEU A 154 0.60 -12.60 -15.18
CA LEU A 154 1.19 -13.85 -14.68
C LEU A 154 0.51 -14.32 -13.39
N ARG A 155 0.55 -15.63 -13.15
CA ARG A 155 0.12 -16.20 -11.87
C ARG A 155 1.07 -15.74 -10.76
N GLN A 156 0.51 -15.26 -9.66
CA GLN A 156 1.21 -14.69 -8.52
C GLN A 156 0.70 -15.30 -7.22
N ASP A 157 1.62 -15.47 -6.27
CA ASP A 157 1.34 -15.77 -4.88
C ASP A 157 1.21 -14.46 -4.08
N TYR A 158 0.03 -14.18 -3.54
CA TYR A 158 -0.25 -13.03 -2.67
C TYR A 158 0.06 -13.31 -1.19
N GLY A 159 0.70 -14.44 -0.89
CA GLY A 159 1.22 -14.80 0.42
C GLY A 159 0.15 -15.27 1.42
N PRO A 160 0.59 -15.78 2.58
CA PRO A 160 -0.32 -16.25 3.63
C PRO A 160 -1.07 -15.11 4.33
N THR A 161 -0.54 -13.88 4.31
CA THR A 161 -1.17 -12.70 4.96
C THR A 161 -2.13 -11.98 4.02
N VAL A 162 -2.91 -12.73 3.23
CA VAL A 162 -3.69 -12.16 2.13
C VAL A 162 -4.78 -11.18 2.59
N LEU A 163 -4.96 -10.12 1.81
CA LEU A 163 -5.99 -9.11 1.97
C LEU A 163 -7.18 -9.42 1.07
N LEU A 164 -8.38 -9.42 1.64
CA LEU A 164 -9.64 -9.60 0.94
C LEU A 164 -10.43 -8.29 0.94
N PRO A 165 -11.24 -8.00 -0.10
CA PRO A 165 -12.12 -6.84 -0.09
C PRO A 165 -12.99 -6.78 1.18
N ALA A 166 -13.09 -5.60 1.80
CA ALA A 166 -13.83 -5.41 3.05
C ALA A 166 -15.35 -5.58 2.88
N SER A 167 -15.86 -5.31 1.67
CA SER A 167 -17.21 -5.67 1.23
C SER A 167 -17.11 -6.51 -0.03
N PRO A 168 -18.04 -7.46 -0.28
CA PRO A 168 -18.07 -8.16 -1.56
C PRO A 168 -18.22 -7.12 -2.66
N VAL A 169 -17.31 -7.13 -3.63
CA VAL A 169 -17.56 -6.43 -4.89
C VAL A 169 -18.83 -7.07 -5.44
N GLN A 170 -19.93 -6.32 -5.48
CA GLN A 170 -21.09 -6.72 -6.26
C GLN A 170 -20.63 -6.72 -7.72
N LEU A 171 -20.14 -7.86 -8.19
CA LEU A 171 -20.04 -8.14 -9.60
C LEU A 171 -21.47 -8.16 -10.11
N GLU A 172 -21.96 -7.01 -10.57
CA GLU A 172 -23.15 -6.97 -11.41
C GLU A 172 -22.85 -7.80 -12.65
N THR A 173 -23.26 -9.05 -12.63
CA THR A 173 -23.42 -9.84 -13.84
C THR A 173 -24.49 -9.14 -14.66
N LYS A 174 -24.04 -8.29 -15.60
CA LYS A 174 -24.87 -7.86 -16.72
C LYS A 174 -25.14 -9.09 -17.59
N THR A 175 -26.11 -9.90 -17.19
CA THR A 175 -26.79 -10.80 -18.09
C THR A 175 -27.54 -9.94 -19.10
N ASN A 176 -26.93 -9.74 -20.26
CA ASN A 176 -27.63 -9.27 -21.45
C ASN A 176 -28.58 -10.39 -21.90
N SER A 177 -29.77 -10.42 -21.32
CA SER A 177 -30.91 -11.09 -21.93
C SER A 177 -31.39 -10.24 -23.10
N VAL A 178 -30.95 -10.60 -24.30
CA VAL A 178 -31.54 -10.14 -25.55
C VAL A 178 -32.84 -10.92 -25.74
N THR A 179 -33.97 -10.23 -25.59
CA THR A 179 -35.26 -10.63 -26.19
C THR A 179 -35.37 -10.09 -27.60
#